data_AF-A0A9P6FVY1-F1
#
_entry.id   AF-A0A9P6FVY1-F1
#
_cell.length_a   1.000
_cell.length_b   1.000
_cell.length_c   1.000
_cell.angle_alpha   90.00
_cell.angle_beta   90.00
_cell.angle_gamma   90.00
#
_symmetry.space_group_name_H-M   'P 1'
#
loop_
_entity.id
_entity.type
_entity.pdbx_description
1 polymer ?
#
loop_
_entity_poly.entity_id
_entity_poly.type
_entity_poly.pdbx_seq_one_letter_code
_entity_poly.pdbx_strand_id
1 'polypeptide(L)'
;MHPLVSLRNASLSVCRARSTAPLFCTRARIVTPWTTERDNATLHSRPQNRNALHQLQAQRWAHSGASSTRDVTHATALVYSSYGKPAEVLKVLRHTLEPPTEDSVQVQFLASPINPADINQVEGVYPLKPAMTTQLYGLNKQGSEQDQPPVAVGGNEGVAKVIKVGANAKAYYDVGDLVVMGSAGLGTWRSHGNFLANELTKVRTAEAQRVQTSKIDNVQLATITVNPCTAYRMLRDFKTLSPGDFIIQNGANSGVGEAVIQMAKALGVHTINIIRSRPGHELVAERLKALGATHILLDEQLGRLETKEQVKSWTGSKGQIKLGFNC
;
A
#
# COMPACT_ATOMS: atom_id res chain seq x y z
N MET A 1 21.46 -48.08 -32.60
CA MET A 1 22.32 -46.88 -32.56
C MET A 1 21.69 -45.87 -31.61
N HIS A 2 22.30 -45.69 -30.44
CA HIS A 2 22.10 -44.56 -29.52
C HIS A 2 22.75 -43.29 -30.12
N PRO A 3 22.38 -42.08 -29.65
CA PRO A 3 23.05 -41.58 -28.44
C PRO A 3 22.08 -41.10 -27.36
N LEU A 4 22.34 -41.63 -26.15
CA LEU A 4 22.16 -40.94 -24.89
C LEU A 4 23.09 -39.73 -24.83
N VAL A 5 22.64 -38.60 -24.30
CA VAL A 5 23.52 -37.56 -23.76
C VAL A 5 23.24 -37.40 -22.27
N SER A 6 24.26 -37.73 -21.50
CA SER A 6 24.39 -37.56 -20.06
C SER A 6 24.82 -36.11 -19.77
N LEU A 7 24.26 -35.51 -18.72
CA LEU A 7 24.94 -34.43 -17.99
C LEU A 7 25.03 -34.83 -16.52
N ARG A 8 26.25 -35.24 -16.14
CA ARG A 8 26.70 -35.42 -14.76
C ARG A 8 27.10 -34.06 -14.17
N ASN A 9 26.98 -33.98 -12.84
CA ASN A 9 27.75 -33.16 -11.91
C ASN A 9 27.58 -31.63 -11.97
N ALA A 10 26.71 -31.11 -11.09
CA ALA A 10 26.95 -29.82 -10.45
C ALA A 10 27.36 -30.08 -9.00
N SER A 11 28.61 -29.78 -8.71
CA SER A 11 29.24 -29.77 -7.38
C SER A 11 28.50 -28.81 -6.43
N LEU A 12 28.21 -29.28 -5.23
CA LEU A 12 27.78 -28.46 -4.09
C LEU A 12 28.96 -27.61 -3.62
N SER A 13 29.01 -26.34 -4.04
CA SER A 13 29.85 -25.34 -3.37
C SER A 13 29.12 -24.82 -2.14
N VAL A 14 29.70 -25.14 -0.98
CA VAL A 14 29.31 -24.59 0.32
C VAL A 14 29.73 -23.12 0.37
N CYS A 15 28.81 -22.20 0.08
CA CYS A 15 28.98 -20.79 0.41
C CYS A 15 28.45 -20.54 1.82
N ARG A 16 29.35 -20.42 2.81
CA ARG A 16 29.07 -19.77 4.09
C ARG A 16 28.78 -18.29 3.82
N ALA A 17 27.50 -17.91 3.73
CA ALA A 17 27.09 -16.52 3.73
C ALA A 17 26.91 -16.06 5.19
N ARG A 18 27.75 -15.10 5.60
CA ARG A 18 27.56 -14.35 6.85
C ARG A 18 26.33 -13.47 6.71
N SER A 19 25.51 -13.49 7.75
CA SER A 19 24.33 -12.66 8.02
C SER A 19 24.59 -11.16 7.81
N THR A 20 23.80 -10.53 6.93
CA THR A 20 22.98 -9.32 7.19
C THR A 20 22.06 -9.03 5.99
N ALA A 21 20.79 -8.73 6.29
CA ALA A 21 19.66 -8.33 5.40
C ALA A 21 18.92 -9.42 4.59
N PRO A 22 17.59 -9.61 4.81
CA PRO A 22 16.76 -10.43 3.93
C PRO A 22 16.33 -9.63 2.69
N LEU A 23 16.82 -10.04 1.52
CA LEU A 23 16.35 -9.60 0.21
C LEU A 23 15.00 -10.25 -0.11
N PHE A 24 13.92 -9.46 -0.13
CA PHE A 24 12.66 -9.86 -0.75
C PHE A 24 12.83 -9.88 -2.27
N CYS A 25 12.86 -11.08 -2.86
CA CYS A 25 12.93 -11.26 -4.31
C CYS A 25 11.61 -11.84 -4.83
N THR A 26 10.70 -10.97 -5.25
CA THR A 26 9.53 -11.36 -6.08
C THR A 26 9.83 -10.99 -7.53
N ARG A 27 10.45 -11.93 -8.27
CA ARG A 27 10.48 -11.88 -9.74
C ARG A 27 9.36 -12.75 -10.29
N ALA A 28 8.25 -12.13 -10.69
CA ALA A 28 7.33 -12.68 -11.68
C ALA A 28 7.57 -11.95 -13.00
N ARG A 29 8.12 -12.63 -14.01
CA ARG A 29 8.19 -12.12 -15.39
C ARG A 29 6.88 -12.45 -16.09
N ILE A 30 6.15 -11.44 -16.54
CA ILE A 30 5.10 -11.57 -17.55
C ILE A 30 5.65 -10.96 -18.83
N VAL A 31 5.73 -11.78 -19.89
CA VAL A 31 6.06 -11.36 -21.26
C VAL A 31 4.76 -11.43 -22.05
N THR A 32 4.27 -10.31 -22.54
CA THR A 32 3.24 -10.27 -23.59
C THR A 32 3.60 -9.17 -24.60
N PRO A 33 3.64 -9.47 -25.90
CA PRO A 33 3.87 -8.46 -26.94
C PRO A 33 2.56 -7.70 -27.23
N TRP A 34 2.64 -6.37 -27.25
CA TRP A 34 1.60 -5.52 -27.81
C TRP A 34 1.95 -5.20 -29.27
N THR A 35 1.07 -5.61 -30.18
CA THR A 35 1.08 -5.21 -31.59
C THR A 35 0.40 -3.86 -31.76
N THR A 36 1.05 -2.99 -32.53
CA THR A 36 0.56 -1.70 -32.99
C THR A 36 -0.42 -1.87 -34.15
N GLU A 37 -1.55 -1.17 -34.13
CA GLU A 37 -2.26 -0.80 -35.36
C GLU A 37 -2.75 0.65 -35.26
N ARG A 38 -2.37 1.41 -36.29
CA ARG A 38 -2.78 2.79 -36.55
C ARG A 38 -4.00 2.70 -37.45
N ASP A 39 -4.99 3.56 -37.21
CA ASP A 39 -5.91 3.93 -38.28
C ASP A 39 -6.11 5.44 -38.33
N ASN A 40 -5.78 5.97 -39.50
CA ASN A 40 -6.04 7.32 -39.98
C ASN A 40 -7.50 7.43 -40.42
N ALA A 41 -8.20 8.50 -40.03
CA ALA A 41 -9.38 8.95 -40.77
C ALA A 41 -9.51 10.48 -40.74
N THR A 42 -8.98 11.07 -41.80
CA THR A 42 -9.40 12.25 -42.57
C THR A 42 -10.41 13.28 -42.02
N LEU A 43 -9.91 14.52 -42.06
CA LEU A 43 -10.59 15.82 -42.14
C LEU A 43 -11.77 15.86 -43.14
N HIS A 44 -12.86 16.54 -42.74
CA HIS A 44 -13.73 17.27 -43.68
C HIS A 44 -14.24 18.60 -43.10
N SER A 45 -13.71 19.67 -43.70
CA SER A 45 -14.28 20.99 -44.07
C SER A 45 -15.49 21.59 -43.31
N ARG A 46 -15.25 22.80 -42.78
CA ARG A 46 -16.22 23.87 -42.49
C ARG A 46 -16.87 24.45 -43.76
N PRO A 47 -18.01 25.14 -43.63
CA PRO A 47 -18.27 26.35 -44.38
C PRO A 47 -18.34 27.61 -43.48
N GLN A 48 -17.88 28.71 -44.06
CA GLN A 48 -17.89 30.08 -43.53
C GLN A 48 -19.22 30.79 -43.83
N ASN A 49 -19.67 31.66 -42.92
CA ASN A 49 -20.31 32.97 -43.21
C ASN A 49 -20.44 33.75 -41.90
N ARG A 50 -19.67 34.82 -41.68
CA ARG A 50 -19.85 36.25 -42.04
C ARG A 50 -20.95 36.99 -41.25
N ASN A 51 -20.45 37.96 -40.47
CA ASN A 51 -21.00 39.26 -40.09
C ASN A 51 -22.14 39.33 -39.05
N ALA A 52 -21.79 39.85 -37.86
CA ALA A 52 -22.49 40.98 -37.23
C ALA A 52 -21.57 41.68 -36.21
N LEU A 53 -21.33 42.98 -36.43
CA LEU A 53 -20.67 43.93 -35.53
C LEU A 53 -21.71 44.61 -34.61
N HIS A 54 -21.21 45.19 -33.52
CA HIS A 54 -21.83 46.13 -32.55
C HIS A 54 -22.54 45.55 -31.32
N GLN A 55 -21.87 45.59 -30.16
CA GLN A 55 -22.03 46.65 -29.14
C GLN A 55 -21.14 46.32 -27.92
N LEU A 56 -20.07 47.10 -27.72
CA LEU A 56 -19.30 47.10 -26.46
C LEU A 56 -20.03 48.01 -25.46
N GLN A 57 -20.77 47.43 -24.53
CA GLN A 57 -21.17 48.12 -23.30
C GLN A 57 -20.18 47.75 -22.20
N ALA A 58 -19.39 48.75 -21.78
CA ALA A 58 -18.51 48.65 -20.63
C ALA A 58 -19.35 48.54 -19.35
N GLN A 59 -19.54 47.32 -18.83
CA GLN A 59 -20.00 47.12 -17.47
C GLN A 59 -18.83 47.42 -16.52
N ARG A 60 -18.94 48.53 -15.80
CA ARG A 60 -18.08 48.84 -14.64
C ARG A 60 -18.34 47.79 -13.56
N TRP A 61 -17.38 46.91 -13.32
CA TRP A 61 -17.38 46.06 -12.13
C TRP A 61 -16.82 46.87 -10.97
N ALA A 62 -17.72 47.25 -10.07
CA ALA A 62 -17.38 47.83 -8.78
C ALA A 62 -16.44 46.86 -8.04
N HIS A 63 -15.23 47.31 -7.74
CA HIS A 63 -14.30 46.59 -6.88
C HIS A 63 -14.82 46.63 -5.45
N SER A 64 -15.61 45.64 -5.06
CA SER A 64 -15.81 45.34 -3.65
C SER A 64 -14.53 44.69 -3.14
N GLY A 65 -13.70 45.47 -2.46
CA GLY A 65 -12.56 44.98 -1.69
C GLY A 65 -13.05 44.16 -0.50
N ALA A 66 -13.44 42.91 -0.75
CA ALA A 66 -13.43 41.89 0.28
C ALA A 66 -11.99 41.36 0.35
N SER A 67 -11.32 41.57 1.48
CA SER A 67 -10.09 40.83 1.77
C SER A 67 -10.48 39.36 1.91
N SER A 68 -10.40 38.61 0.80
CA SER A 68 -10.60 37.17 0.81
C SER A 68 -9.38 36.58 1.51
N THR A 69 -9.50 36.29 2.81
CA THR A 69 -8.57 35.34 3.43
C THR A 69 -8.64 34.08 2.59
N ARG A 70 -7.57 33.77 1.84
CA ARG A 70 -7.52 32.55 1.03
C ARG A 70 -7.80 31.38 1.97
N ASP A 71 -8.77 30.54 1.61
CA ASP A 71 -9.21 29.39 2.42
C ASP A 71 -8.17 28.26 2.36
N VAL A 72 -6.98 28.54 2.88
CA VAL A 72 -5.82 27.63 2.87
C VAL A 72 -5.78 26.80 4.15
N THR A 73 -5.39 25.54 4.00
CA THR A 73 -5.19 24.62 5.12
C THR A 73 -3.69 24.52 5.43
N HIS A 74 -3.30 24.82 6.67
CA HIS A 74 -1.93 24.59 7.12
C HIS A 74 -1.66 23.10 7.31
N ALA A 75 -0.58 22.61 6.70
CA ALA A 75 -0.24 21.20 6.69
C ALA A 75 1.24 20.99 7.02
N THR A 76 1.51 19.83 7.62
CA THR A 76 2.85 19.29 7.84
C THR A 76 2.95 17.90 7.22
N ALA A 77 4.09 17.58 6.61
CA ALA A 77 4.41 16.28 6.02
C ALA A 77 5.86 15.86 6.32
N LEU A 78 6.10 14.56 6.44
CA LEU A 78 7.44 13.99 6.42
C LEU A 78 7.82 13.65 4.97
N VAL A 79 8.84 14.32 4.47
CA VAL A 79 9.25 14.27 3.07
C VAL A 79 10.71 13.89 2.89
N TYR A 80 11.06 13.38 1.71
CA TYR A 80 12.43 13.10 1.30
C TYR A 80 12.63 13.49 -0.17
N SER A 81 13.79 14.08 -0.50
CA SER A 81 14.19 14.45 -1.86
C SER A 81 15.25 13.52 -2.45
N SER A 82 15.77 12.61 -1.65
CA SER A 82 16.74 11.58 -2.03
C SER A 82 16.50 10.32 -1.21
N TYR A 83 16.97 9.18 -1.73
CA TYR A 83 16.86 7.90 -1.04
C TYR A 83 18.00 7.72 -0.04
N GLY A 84 17.71 7.07 1.09
CA GLY A 84 18.71 6.78 2.11
C GLY A 84 18.09 6.34 3.43
N LYS A 85 18.89 6.28 4.50
CA LYS A 85 18.38 5.90 5.81
C LYS A 85 17.32 6.91 6.25
N PRO A 86 16.14 6.47 6.73
CA PRO A 86 15.05 7.38 7.09
C PRO A 86 15.46 8.53 8.01
N ALA A 87 16.31 8.26 9.01
CA ALA A 87 16.79 9.27 9.95
C ALA A 87 17.68 10.36 9.31
N GLU A 88 18.31 10.07 8.17
CA GLU A 88 19.22 10.99 7.47
C GLU A 88 18.45 11.84 6.45
N VAL A 89 17.51 11.22 5.72
CA VAL A 89 16.85 11.84 4.55
C VAL A 89 15.48 12.44 4.81
N LEU A 90 14.72 11.95 5.81
CA LEU A 90 13.39 12.51 6.09
C LEU A 90 13.51 13.88 6.75
N LYS A 91 12.70 14.82 6.25
CA LYS A 91 12.58 16.18 6.78
C LYS A 91 11.11 16.52 6.99
N VAL A 92 10.84 17.35 8.00
CA VAL A 92 9.52 17.92 8.22
C VAL A 92 9.34 19.12 7.29
N LEU A 93 8.38 19.04 6.38
CA LEU A 93 7.94 20.16 5.56
C LEU A 93 6.64 20.74 6.13
N ARG A 94 6.64 22.03 6.45
CA ARG A 94 5.43 22.80 6.75
C ARG A 94 5.02 23.59 5.52
N HIS A 95 3.75 23.49 5.15
CA HIS A 95 3.23 24.10 3.92
C HIS A 95 1.75 24.46 4.07
N THR A 96 1.19 25.05 3.00
CA THR A 96 -0.24 25.29 2.87
C THR A 96 -0.82 24.44 1.74
N LEU A 97 -2.09 24.08 1.87
CA LEU A 97 -2.90 23.45 0.84
C LEU A 97 -3.99 24.42 0.43
N GLU A 98 -4.10 24.66 -0.87
CA GLU A 98 -5.28 25.28 -1.45
C GLU A 98 -6.51 24.34 -1.30
N PRO A 99 -7.75 24.87 -1.40
CA PRO A 99 -8.96 24.05 -1.46
C PRO A 99 -8.85 22.93 -2.51
N PRO A 100 -9.57 21.80 -2.32
CA PRO A 100 -9.59 20.75 -3.34
C PRO A 100 -10.21 21.27 -4.65
N THR A 101 -9.73 20.74 -5.77
CA THR A 101 -10.38 20.89 -7.08
C THR A 101 -11.75 20.21 -7.11
N GLU A 102 -12.51 20.40 -8.19
CA GLU A 102 -13.86 19.82 -8.32
C GLU A 102 -13.91 18.29 -8.14
N ASP A 103 -12.87 17.58 -8.57
CA ASP A 103 -12.78 16.11 -8.54
C ASP A 103 -12.01 15.55 -7.33
N SER A 104 -11.51 16.42 -6.45
CA SER A 104 -10.73 16.00 -5.29
C SER A 104 -11.43 16.28 -3.97
N VAL A 105 -10.91 15.65 -2.92
CA VAL A 105 -11.26 15.90 -1.54
C VAL A 105 -10.02 16.30 -0.77
N GLN A 106 -10.20 17.15 0.22
CA GLN A 106 -9.18 17.43 1.21
C GLN A 106 -9.47 16.61 2.46
N VAL A 107 -8.44 15.92 2.96
CA VAL A 107 -8.55 15.04 4.12
C VAL A 107 -7.60 15.47 5.23
N GLN A 108 -7.98 15.16 6.47
CA GLN A 108 -7.14 15.20 7.66
C GLN A 108 -6.80 13.77 8.07
N PHE A 109 -5.51 13.41 8.08
CA PHE A 109 -5.10 12.09 8.56
C PHE A 109 -5.28 12.00 10.07
N LEU A 110 -5.88 10.89 10.52
CA LEU A 110 -6.11 10.60 11.93
C LEU A 110 -5.03 9.65 12.49
N ALA A 111 -4.58 8.72 11.66
CA ALA A 111 -3.47 7.82 11.97
C ALA A 111 -2.85 7.26 10.68
N SER A 112 -1.53 7.08 10.69
CA SER A 112 -0.76 6.45 9.62
C SER A 112 0.31 5.56 10.27
N PRO A 113 0.32 4.24 10.01
CA PRO A 113 1.32 3.35 10.59
C PRO A 113 2.65 3.45 9.84
N ILE A 114 3.62 2.67 10.33
CA ILE A 114 4.93 2.47 9.70
C ILE A 114 5.08 0.98 9.41
N ASN A 115 5.15 0.62 8.14
CA ASN A 115 5.43 -0.70 7.63
C ASN A 115 6.86 -0.79 7.09
N PRO A 116 7.46 -2.00 7.00
CA PRO A 116 8.75 -2.19 6.34
C PRO A 116 8.79 -1.65 4.90
N ALA A 117 7.67 -1.74 4.18
CA ALA A 117 7.56 -1.18 2.83
C ALA A 117 7.77 0.34 2.78
N ASP A 118 7.30 1.08 3.79
CA ASP A 118 7.48 2.53 3.86
C ASP A 118 8.96 2.88 4.03
N ILE A 119 9.65 2.16 4.92
CA ILE A 119 11.09 2.30 5.14
C ILE A 119 11.87 1.98 3.87
N ASN A 120 11.57 0.86 3.23
CA ASN A 120 12.20 0.44 1.98
C ASN A 120 11.97 1.42 0.83
N GLN A 121 10.83 2.12 0.81
CA GLN A 121 10.56 3.18 -0.17
C GLN A 121 11.46 4.40 0.05
N VAL A 122 11.64 4.82 1.30
CA VAL A 122 12.56 5.91 1.67
C VAL A 122 14.01 5.53 1.39
N GLU A 123 14.39 4.27 1.63
CA GLU A 123 15.73 3.75 1.30
C GLU A 123 15.94 3.54 -0.21
N GLY A 124 14.87 3.59 -1.02
CA GLY A 124 14.93 3.44 -2.47
C GLY A 124 15.06 2.01 -2.99
N VAL A 125 14.90 1.02 -2.10
CA VAL A 125 15.01 -0.41 -2.41
C VAL A 125 13.65 -1.06 -2.70
N TYR A 126 12.54 -0.38 -2.38
CA TYR A 126 11.20 -0.88 -2.71
C TYR A 126 10.87 -0.68 -4.21
N PRO A 127 10.17 -1.63 -4.87
CA PRO A 127 9.86 -1.53 -6.29
C PRO A 127 8.97 -0.34 -6.67
N LEU A 128 7.98 -0.02 -5.84
CA LEU A 128 7.14 1.16 -6.03
C LEU A 128 7.87 2.39 -5.49
N LYS A 129 8.08 3.38 -6.36
CA LYS A 129 8.71 4.66 -5.99
C LYS A 129 7.65 5.76 -6.06
N PRO A 130 7.28 6.39 -4.93
CA PRO A 130 6.37 7.53 -4.94
C PRO A 130 6.87 8.64 -5.87
N ALA A 131 5.93 9.36 -6.49
CA ALA A 131 6.27 10.47 -7.36
C ALA A 131 6.88 11.62 -6.55
N MET A 132 8.04 12.10 -6.99
CA MET A 132 8.66 13.30 -6.44
C MET A 132 8.01 14.54 -7.06
N THR A 133 7.66 15.53 -6.24
CA THR A 133 6.91 16.72 -6.67
C THR A 133 7.43 17.99 -6.00
N THR A 134 7.34 19.12 -6.70
CA THR A 134 7.56 20.47 -6.13
C THR A 134 6.24 21.13 -5.68
N GLN A 135 5.10 20.47 -5.89
CA GLN A 135 3.78 21.05 -5.59
C GLN A 135 3.52 21.23 -4.08
N LEU A 136 4.16 20.41 -3.23
CA LEU A 136 4.01 20.51 -1.77
C LEU A 136 4.58 21.81 -1.19
N TYR A 137 5.48 22.48 -1.90
CA TYR A 137 5.97 23.78 -1.47
C TYR A 137 4.88 24.86 -1.54
N GLY A 138 3.78 24.63 -2.27
CA GLY A 138 2.61 25.51 -2.28
C GLY A 138 2.97 26.97 -2.59
N LEU A 139 2.44 27.88 -1.77
CA LEU A 139 2.75 29.32 -1.81
C LEU A 139 4.13 29.67 -1.20
N ASN A 140 4.80 28.72 -0.54
CA ASN A 140 6.13 28.88 0.03
C ASN A 140 7.25 28.67 -1.01
N LYS A 141 6.91 28.66 -2.32
CA LYS A 141 7.89 28.76 -3.40
C LYS A 141 8.58 30.12 -3.30
N GLN A 142 9.66 30.17 -2.53
CA GLN A 142 10.61 31.28 -2.48
C GLN A 142 11.87 30.84 -3.23
N GLY A 143 12.30 31.65 -4.19
CA GLY A 143 13.46 31.33 -5.04
C GLY A 143 13.09 30.68 -6.37
N SER A 144 14.11 30.29 -7.12
CA SER A 144 13.96 29.60 -8.40
C SER A 144 13.54 28.15 -8.18
N GLU A 145 12.94 27.49 -9.17
CA GLU A 145 12.59 26.06 -9.09
C GLU A 145 13.82 25.16 -8.86
N GLN A 146 15.04 25.69 -9.12
CA GLN A 146 16.32 25.08 -8.76
C GLN A 146 16.61 25.03 -7.25
N ASP A 147 16.01 25.90 -6.43
CA ASP A 147 16.33 26.01 -5.00
C ASP A 147 15.51 25.03 -4.11
N GLN A 148 14.47 24.40 -4.67
CA GLN A 148 13.60 23.47 -3.97
C GLN A 148 13.52 22.12 -4.70
N PRO A 149 14.33 21.12 -4.31
CA PRO A 149 14.35 19.85 -5.01
C PRO A 149 12.99 19.15 -4.91
N PRO A 150 12.55 18.39 -5.93
CA PRO A 150 11.34 17.58 -5.83
C PRO A 150 11.37 16.64 -4.62
N VAL A 151 10.23 16.49 -3.94
CA VAL A 151 10.08 15.67 -2.73
C VAL A 151 8.93 14.69 -2.85
N ALA A 152 9.04 13.56 -2.15
CA ALA A 152 7.95 12.61 -1.93
C ALA A 152 7.56 12.58 -0.45
N VAL A 153 6.29 12.32 -0.16
CA VAL A 153 5.79 12.09 1.21
C VAL A 153 5.90 10.60 1.52
N GLY A 154 6.43 10.25 2.69
CA GLY A 154 6.49 8.85 3.13
C GLY A 154 5.13 8.26 3.50
N GLY A 155 5.07 6.93 3.64
CA GLY A 155 3.89 6.19 4.10
C GLY A 155 2.93 5.74 2.99
N ASN A 156 2.40 4.51 3.10
CA ASN A 156 1.51 3.91 2.11
C ASN A 156 0.06 3.73 2.57
N GLU A 157 -0.20 3.66 3.87
CA GLU A 157 -1.54 3.49 4.42
C GLU A 157 -1.81 4.44 5.58
N GLY A 158 -3.09 4.57 5.91
CA GLY A 158 -3.58 5.45 6.94
C GLY A 158 -5.10 5.59 6.82
N VAL A 159 -5.69 6.13 7.88
CA VAL A 159 -7.10 6.54 7.90
C VAL A 159 -7.17 8.05 8.02
N ALA A 160 -8.04 8.65 7.23
CA ALA A 160 -8.26 10.08 7.21
C ALA A 160 -9.75 10.40 7.28
N LYS A 161 -10.05 11.63 7.69
CA LYS A 161 -11.39 12.20 7.69
C LYS A 161 -11.48 13.23 6.57
N VAL A 162 -12.54 13.19 5.77
CA VAL A 162 -12.82 14.19 4.75
C VAL A 162 -13.21 15.51 5.42
N ILE A 163 -12.51 16.61 5.09
CA ILE A 163 -12.75 17.94 5.65
C ILE A 163 -13.25 18.96 4.63
N LYS A 164 -12.96 18.77 3.33
CA LYS A 164 -13.51 19.57 2.22
C LYS A 164 -13.72 18.68 1.01
N VAL A 165 -14.74 18.97 0.20
CA VAL A 165 -15.13 18.16 -0.97
C VAL A 165 -15.36 19.06 -2.18
N GLY A 166 -14.71 18.74 -3.30
CA GLY A 166 -14.94 19.37 -4.60
C GLY A 166 -16.34 19.09 -5.16
N ALA A 167 -16.81 19.92 -6.08
CA ALA A 167 -18.18 19.85 -6.60
C ALA A 167 -18.56 18.46 -7.17
N ASN A 168 -17.69 17.84 -7.97
CA ASN A 168 -17.92 16.53 -8.57
C ASN A 168 -17.67 15.40 -7.56
N ALA A 169 -16.70 15.57 -6.65
CA ALA A 169 -16.40 14.60 -5.60
C ALA A 169 -17.55 14.38 -4.60
N LYS A 170 -18.51 15.31 -4.51
CA LYS A 170 -19.75 15.17 -3.70
C LYS A 170 -20.63 14.00 -4.13
N ALA A 171 -20.47 13.49 -5.36
CA ALA A 171 -21.15 12.28 -5.78
C ALA A 171 -20.67 11.03 -5.01
N TYR A 172 -19.50 11.09 -4.38
CA TYR A 172 -18.85 9.96 -3.72
C TYR A 172 -18.59 10.16 -2.23
N TYR A 173 -18.35 11.40 -1.78
CA TYR A 173 -17.93 11.71 -0.42
C TYR A 173 -18.66 12.90 0.17
N ASP A 174 -18.87 12.84 1.48
CA ASP A 174 -19.37 13.92 2.31
C ASP A 174 -18.29 14.37 3.31
N VAL A 175 -18.36 15.64 3.74
CA VAL A 175 -17.53 16.11 4.85
C VAL A 175 -17.86 15.29 6.10
N GLY A 176 -16.82 14.73 6.71
CA GLY A 176 -16.95 13.86 7.88
C GLY A 176 -16.74 12.38 7.59
N ASP A 177 -16.80 11.96 6.33
CA ASP A 177 -16.53 10.57 5.95
C ASP A 177 -15.13 10.13 6.37
N LEU A 178 -15.02 8.88 6.84
CA LEU A 178 -13.75 8.21 7.03
C LEU A 178 -13.33 7.55 5.73
N VAL A 179 -12.05 7.71 5.38
CA VAL A 179 -11.46 7.19 4.15
C VAL A 179 -10.11 6.54 4.43
N VAL A 180 -9.76 5.57 3.61
CA VAL A 180 -8.43 4.96 3.55
C VAL A 180 -7.88 5.08 2.14
N MET A 181 -6.57 4.86 1.99
CA MET A 181 -5.91 4.95 0.68
C MET A 181 -6.42 3.86 -0.26
N GLY A 182 -6.83 4.23 -1.48
CA GLY A 182 -7.23 3.32 -2.55
C GLY A 182 -6.06 2.86 -3.43
N SER A 183 -4.89 3.47 -3.27
CA SER A 183 -3.66 3.11 -3.99
C SER A 183 -2.42 3.32 -3.11
N ALA A 184 -1.38 2.54 -3.37
CA ALA A 184 -0.09 2.68 -2.68
C ALA A 184 0.71 3.86 -3.24
N GLY A 185 1.72 4.32 -2.49
CA GLY A 185 2.63 5.39 -2.92
C GLY A 185 2.01 6.79 -2.92
N LEU A 186 0.81 6.94 -2.38
CA LEU A 186 0.15 8.24 -2.27
C LEU A 186 0.77 9.12 -1.19
N GLY A 187 1.46 8.56 -0.19
CA GLY A 187 2.10 9.32 0.90
C GLY A 187 1.12 9.66 2.02
N THR A 188 1.29 9.08 3.21
CA THR A 188 0.34 9.21 4.32
C THR A 188 0.94 9.81 5.59
N TRP A 189 2.26 10.01 5.63
CA TRP A 189 2.94 10.65 6.77
C TRP A 189 2.82 12.17 6.68
N ARG A 190 1.58 12.65 6.77
CA ARG A 190 1.20 14.06 6.70
C ARG A 190 -0.05 14.31 7.52
N SER A 191 -0.26 15.55 7.94
CA SER A 191 -1.48 15.97 8.64
C SER A 191 -2.69 16.09 7.71
N HIS A 192 -2.49 16.60 6.48
CA HIS A 192 -3.55 16.87 5.52
C HIS A 192 -3.07 16.63 4.08
N GLY A 193 -3.98 16.36 3.16
CA GLY A 193 -3.70 16.25 1.74
C GLY A 193 -4.94 16.40 0.87
N ASN A 194 -4.75 16.82 -0.39
CA ASN A 194 -5.78 16.76 -1.43
C ASN A 194 -5.56 15.48 -2.25
N PHE A 195 -6.62 14.71 -2.48
CA PHE A 195 -6.59 13.48 -3.25
C PHE A 195 -7.78 13.43 -4.21
N LEU A 196 -7.58 12.88 -5.40
CA LEU A 196 -8.68 12.60 -6.31
C LEU A 196 -9.65 11.62 -5.66
N ALA A 197 -10.94 11.75 -5.97
CA ALA A 197 -11.98 10.89 -5.39
C ALA A 197 -11.71 9.37 -5.59
N ASN A 198 -11.06 9.00 -6.70
CA ASN A 198 -10.71 7.61 -7.04
C ASN A 198 -9.41 7.11 -6.38
N GLU A 199 -8.63 7.97 -5.72
CA GLU A 199 -7.42 7.59 -4.97
C GLU A 199 -7.73 7.14 -3.54
N LEU A 200 -8.98 7.28 -3.11
CA LEU A 200 -9.45 6.97 -1.77
C LEU A 200 -10.55 5.90 -1.82
N THR A 201 -10.76 5.25 -0.69
CA THR A 201 -11.88 4.34 -0.47
C THR A 201 -12.62 4.75 0.80
N LYS A 202 -13.94 4.98 0.68
CA LYS A 202 -14.81 5.28 1.83
C LYS A 202 -14.85 4.07 2.76
N VAL A 203 -14.54 4.30 4.04
CA VAL A 203 -14.76 3.32 5.10
C VAL A 203 -16.25 3.22 5.34
N ARG A 204 -16.84 2.08 4.96
CA ARG A 204 -18.24 1.80 5.26
C ARG A 204 -18.32 1.31 6.71
N THR A 205 -18.90 2.10 7.60
CA THR A 205 -19.06 1.69 8.99
C THR A 205 -20.06 0.55 9.12
N ALA A 206 -19.98 -0.14 10.26
CA ALA A 206 -20.84 -1.26 10.58
C ALA A 206 -22.33 -0.84 10.69
N GLU A 207 -22.61 0.40 11.09
CA GLU A 207 -23.98 0.96 11.06
C GLU A 207 -24.53 1.01 9.64
N ALA A 208 -23.70 1.39 8.65
CA ALA A 208 -24.09 1.41 7.24
C ALA A 208 -24.21 0.00 6.63
N GLN A 209 -23.61 -1.02 7.25
CA GLN A 209 -23.65 -2.41 6.77
C GLN A 209 -24.54 -3.35 7.60
N ARG A 210 -25.23 -2.85 8.65
CA ARG A 210 -26.00 -3.67 9.62
C ARG A 210 -25.18 -4.83 10.22
N VAL A 211 -23.87 -4.69 10.29
CA VAL A 211 -23.00 -5.69 10.91
C VAL A 211 -22.76 -5.25 12.35
N GLN A 212 -22.99 -6.15 13.29
CA GLN A 212 -22.63 -5.89 14.68
C GLN A 212 -21.13 -6.11 14.85
N THR A 213 -20.33 -5.08 14.58
CA THR A 213 -18.91 -5.09 14.96
C THR A 213 -18.73 -4.32 16.27
N SER A 214 -17.80 -4.77 17.11
CA SER A 214 -17.16 -3.86 18.06
C SER A 214 -16.67 -2.62 17.30
N LYS A 215 -16.72 -1.43 17.92
CA LYS A 215 -16.23 -0.20 17.28
C LYS A 215 -14.78 -0.42 16.84
N ILE A 216 -14.55 -0.46 15.52
CA ILE A 216 -13.20 -0.46 14.94
C ILE A 216 -12.64 0.94 15.16
N ASP A 217 -11.50 1.05 15.84
CA ASP A 217 -10.88 2.35 16.09
C ASP A 217 -10.02 2.84 14.90
N ASN A 218 -9.57 4.10 14.99
CA ASN A 218 -8.73 4.70 13.94
C ASN A 218 -7.38 3.98 13.78
N VAL A 219 -6.84 3.38 14.85
CA VAL A 219 -5.56 2.67 14.78
C VAL A 219 -5.71 1.40 13.95
N GLN A 220 -6.78 0.65 14.18
CA GLN A 220 -7.12 -0.53 13.40
C GLN A 220 -7.41 -0.15 11.93
N LEU A 221 -8.25 0.87 11.70
CA LEU A 221 -8.55 1.33 10.33
C LEU A 221 -7.32 1.78 9.56
N ALA A 222 -6.34 2.40 10.22
CA ALA A 222 -5.11 2.86 9.60
C ALA A 222 -4.22 1.73 9.03
N THR A 223 -4.46 0.48 9.44
CA THR A 223 -3.64 -0.69 9.10
C THR A 223 -4.33 -1.66 8.12
N ILE A 224 -5.49 -1.30 7.58
CA ILE A 224 -6.36 -2.24 6.86
C ILE A 224 -5.95 -2.46 5.40
N THR A 225 -5.28 -1.50 4.76
CA THR A 225 -5.11 -1.50 3.29
C THR A 225 -3.86 -2.21 2.81
N VAL A 226 -2.83 -2.36 3.65
CA VAL A 226 -1.59 -3.07 3.30
C VAL A 226 -1.64 -4.52 3.79
N ASN A 227 -1.55 -4.74 5.12
CA ASN A 227 -1.27 -6.08 5.63
C ASN A 227 -2.46 -7.06 5.46
N PRO A 228 -3.71 -6.72 5.83
CA PRO A 228 -4.86 -7.59 5.59
C PRO A 228 -5.13 -7.85 4.11
N CYS A 229 -5.05 -6.83 3.25
CA CYS A 229 -5.21 -7.00 1.81
C CYS A 229 -4.15 -7.95 1.24
N THR A 230 -2.89 -7.80 1.66
CA THR A 230 -1.79 -8.69 1.25
C THR A 230 -2.07 -10.13 1.64
N ALA A 231 -2.43 -10.37 2.90
CA ALA A 231 -2.81 -11.70 3.40
C ALA A 231 -3.98 -12.31 2.61
N TYR A 232 -5.02 -11.52 2.35
CA TYR A 232 -6.19 -11.98 1.60
C TYR A 232 -5.82 -12.42 0.18
N ARG A 233 -5.00 -11.63 -0.53
CA ARG A 233 -4.55 -11.96 -1.89
C ARG A 233 -3.65 -13.19 -1.91
N MET A 234 -2.73 -13.31 -0.94
CA MET A 234 -1.88 -14.50 -0.77
C MET A 234 -2.70 -15.79 -0.59
N LEU A 235 -3.80 -15.73 0.16
CA LEU A 235 -4.67 -16.88 0.40
C LEU A 235 -5.62 -17.20 -0.75
N ARG A 236 -5.97 -16.23 -1.60
CA ARG A 236 -7.07 -16.36 -2.57
C ARG A 236 -6.64 -16.43 -4.03
N ASP A 237 -5.50 -15.86 -4.40
CA ASP A 237 -5.23 -15.59 -5.81
C ASP A 237 -4.34 -16.66 -6.48
N PHE A 238 -3.62 -17.48 -5.71
CA PHE A 238 -2.63 -18.42 -6.25
C PHE A 238 -3.12 -19.86 -6.33
N LYS A 239 -3.78 -20.35 -5.27
CA LYS A 239 -4.37 -21.70 -5.20
C LYS A 239 -5.69 -21.62 -4.47
N THR A 240 -6.66 -22.38 -4.93
CA THR A 240 -7.89 -22.61 -4.18
C THR A 240 -7.58 -23.47 -2.96
N LEU A 241 -7.79 -22.90 -1.77
CA LEU A 241 -7.67 -23.59 -0.50
C LEU A 241 -9.05 -24.09 -0.07
N SER A 242 -9.11 -25.34 0.40
CA SER A 242 -10.29 -25.96 1.01
C SER A 242 -10.09 -26.12 2.52
N PRO A 243 -11.18 -26.19 3.31
CA PRO A 243 -11.07 -26.56 4.72
C PRO A 243 -10.26 -27.85 4.90
N GLY A 244 -9.32 -27.84 5.85
CA GLY A 244 -8.37 -28.93 6.10
C GLY A 244 -7.06 -28.86 5.30
N ASP A 245 -6.95 -27.99 4.28
CA ASP A 245 -5.67 -27.74 3.62
C ASP A 245 -4.67 -27.08 4.58
N PHE A 246 -3.37 -27.25 4.29
CA PHE A 246 -2.30 -26.64 5.06
C PHE A 246 -1.57 -25.56 4.26
N ILE A 247 -1.20 -24.49 4.96
CA ILE A 247 -0.21 -23.51 4.50
C ILE A 247 0.94 -23.42 5.49
N ILE A 248 2.11 -22.99 5.00
CA ILE A 248 3.26 -22.68 5.85
C ILE A 248 3.69 -21.24 5.63
N GLN A 249 4.09 -20.54 6.69
CA GLN A 249 4.61 -19.18 6.59
C GLN A 249 5.78 -18.95 7.53
N ASN A 250 6.77 -18.18 7.08
CA ASN A 250 7.75 -17.56 7.97
C ASN A 250 7.23 -16.22 8.50
N GLY A 251 8.01 -15.59 9.40
CA GLY A 251 7.68 -14.25 9.88
C GLY A 251 6.28 -14.15 10.49
N ALA A 252 5.75 -15.24 11.07
CA ALA A 252 4.31 -15.35 11.36
C ALA A 252 3.78 -14.34 12.39
N ASN A 253 4.68 -13.67 13.12
CA ASN A 253 4.39 -12.59 14.04
C ASN A 253 4.40 -11.19 13.37
N SER A 254 4.47 -11.11 12.04
CA SER A 254 4.31 -9.88 11.26
C SER A 254 2.83 -9.52 11.12
N GLY A 255 2.53 -8.26 10.75
CA GLY A 255 1.15 -7.84 10.50
C GLY A 255 0.46 -8.66 9.40
N VAL A 256 1.20 -9.02 8.35
CA VAL A 256 0.71 -9.93 7.30
C VAL A 256 0.49 -11.34 7.87
N GLY A 257 1.46 -11.86 8.63
CA GLY A 257 1.38 -13.22 9.16
C GLY A 257 0.22 -13.43 10.13
N GLU A 258 -0.05 -12.46 10.98
CA GLU A 258 -1.20 -12.47 11.90
C GLU A 258 -2.54 -12.37 11.17
N ALA A 259 -2.60 -11.59 10.08
CA ALA A 259 -3.78 -11.54 9.21
C ALA A 259 -4.00 -12.88 8.49
N VAL A 260 -2.93 -13.50 7.98
CA VAL A 260 -2.98 -14.85 7.38
C VAL A 260 -3.52 -15.87 8.38
N ILE A 261 -3.05 -15.87 9.64
CA ILE A 261 -3.51 -16.79 10.68
C ILE A 261 -5.03 -16.67 10.89
N GLN A 262 -5.52 -15.45 11.10
CA GLN A 262 -6.94 -15.21 11.38
C GLN A 262 -7.82 -15.56 10.19
N MET A 263 -7.41 -15.19 8.97
CA MET A 263 -8.16 -15.50 7.75
C MET A 263 -8.14 -17.00 7.45
N ALA A 264 -7.01 -17.68 7.62
CA ALA A 264 -6.90 -19.13 7.44
C ALA A 264 -7.81 -19.88 8.42
N LYS A 265 -7.83 -19.46 9.70
CA LYS A 265 -8.77 -20.00 10.70
C LYS A 265 -10.22 -19.87 10.24
N ALA A 266 -10.62 -18.69 9.76
CA ALA A 266 -11.97 -18.44 9.26
C ALA A 266 -12.32 -19.29 8.01
N LEU A 267 -11.33 -19.64 7.19
CA LEU A 267 -11.48 -20.52 6.02
C LEU A 267 -11.38 -22.02 6.37
N GLY A 268 -11.13 -22.38 7.63
CA GLY A 268 -10.88 -23.76 8.04
C GLY A 268 -9.55 -24.33 7.52
N VAL A 269 -8.60 -23.46 7.14
CA VAL A 269 -7.27 -23.83 6.65
C VAL A 269 -6.28 -23.87 7.83
N HIS A 270 -5.46 -24.90 7.88
CA HIS A 270 -4.43 -25.08 8.91
C HIS A 270 -3.16 -24.30 8.58
N THR A 271 -2.52 -23.76 9.61
CA THR A 271 -1.32 -22.93 9.48
C THR A 271 -0.13 -23.52 10.22
N ILE A 272 1.00 -23.67 9.53
CA ILE A 272 2.31 -23.93 10.14
C ILE A 272 3.09 -22.60 10.15
N ASN A 273 3.34 -22.09 11.35
CA ASN A 273 3.79 -20.72 11.55
C ASN A 273 5.19 -20.71 12.13
N ILE A 274 6.15 -20.20 11.38
CA ILE A 274 7.54 -20.13 11.80
C ILE A 274 7.81 -18.77 12.44
N ILE A 275 8.33 -18.79 13.66
CA ILE A 275 8.78 -17.61 14.41
C ILE A 275 10.26 -17.75 14.78
N ARG A 276 10.91 -16.64 15.12
CA ARG A 276 12.33 -16.65 15.50
C ARG A 276 12.54 -17.24 16.89
N SER A 277 13.56 -18.07 17.05
CA SER A 277 14.08 -18.51 18.34
C SER A 277 14.81 -17.36 19.04
N ARG A 278 14.14 -16.73 20.01
CA ARG A 278 14.69 -15.64 20.83
C ARG A 278 13.96 -15.57 22.18
N PRO A 279 14.51 -14.86 23.19
CA PRO A 279 13.80 -14.65 24.44
C PRO A 279 12.39 -14.09 24.22
N GLY A 280 11.38 -14.69 24.86
CA GLY A 280 9.98 -14.30 24.76
C GLY A 280 9.23 -14.88 23.54
N HIS A 281 9.80 -15.86 22.84
CA HIS A 281 9.10 -16.53 21.73
C HIS A 281 7.86 -17.29 22.21
N GLU A 282 7.80 -17.70 23.47
CA GLU A 282 6.68 -18.41 24.09
C GLU A 282 5.44 -17.52 24.13
N LEU A 283 5.59 -16.27 24.58
CA LEU A 283 4.50 -15.28 24.57
C LEU A 283 4.01 -14.97 23.15
N VAL A 284 4.94 -14.94 22.18
CA VAL A 284 4.58 -14.79 20.76
C VAL A 284 3.78 -16.00 20.30
N ALA A 285 4.23 -17.22 20.60
CA ALA A 285 3.53 -18.45 20.23
C ALA A 285 2.13 -18.52 20.86
N GLU A 286 1.97 -18.14 22.14
CA GLU A 286 0.68 -18.04 22.82
C GLU A 286 -0.24 -17.05 22.14
N ARG A 287 0.25 -15.84 21.81
CA ARG A 287 -0.52 -14.83 21.09
C ARG A 287 -0.98 -15.35 19.72
N LEU A 288 -0.08 -15.96 18.94
CA LEU A 288 -0.42 -16.48 17.61
C LEU A 288 -1.44 -17.62 17.70
N LYS A 289 -1.33 -18.50 18.70
CA LYS A 289 -2.35 -19.54 18.97
C LYS A 289 -3.70 -18.93 19.32
N ALA A 290 -3.74 -17.87 20.14
CA ALA A 290 -4.98 -17.16 20.45
C ALA A 290 -5.65 -16.56 19.19
N LEU A 291 -4.84 -16.08 18.24
CA LEU A 291 -5.32 -15.60 16.93
C LEU A 291 -5.80 -16.73 15.99
N GLY A 292 -5.42 -18.00 16.25
CA GLY A 292 -5.86 -19.15 15.45
C GLY A 292 -4.75 -19.99 14.83
N ALA A 293 -3.48 -19.77 15.18
CA ALA A 293 -2.38 -20.55 14.64
C ALA A 293 -2.57 -22.04 14.97
N THR A 294 -2.42 -22.92 13.98
CA THR A 294 -2.57 -24.37 14.18
C THR A 294 -1.31 -24.98 14.78
N HIS A 295 -0.16 -24.71 14.14
CA HIS A 295 1.15 -25.17 14.60
C HIS A 295 2.14 -24.01 14.59
N ILE A 296 3.07 -24.05 15.56
CA ILE A 296 4.16 -23.09 15.70
C ILE A 296 5.47 -23.87 15.62
N LEU A 297 6.41 -23.37 14.84
CA LEU A 297 7.79 -23.84 14.77
C LEU A 297 8.74 -22.66 15.03
N LEU A 298 9.86 -22.94 15.68
CA LEU A 298 10.99 -22.01 15.75
C LEU A 298 11.86 -22.18 14.49
N ASP A 299 12.42 -21.09 14.01
CA ASP A 299 13.32 -21.08 12.85
C ASP A 299 14.52 -22.03 13.00
N GLU A 300 15.08 -22.15 14.21
CA GLU A 300 16.17 -23.09 14.50
C GLU A 300 15.79 -24.57 14.31
N GLN A 301 14.50 -24.90 14.34
CA GLN A 301 14.00 -26.27 14.14
C GLN A 301 13.94 -26.62 12.66
N LEU A 302 14.04 -25.65 11.74
CA LEU A 302 14.02 -25.90 10.31
C LEU A 302 15.24 -26.71 9.86
N GLY A 303 15.05 -27.54 8.84
CA GLY A 303 16.11 -28.39 8.27
C GLY A 303 16.44 -29.65 9.09
N ARG A 304 15.89 -29.80 10.30
CA ARG A 304 16.05 -31.01 11.13
C ARG A 304 15.14 -32.15 10.63
N LEU A 305 15.61 -33.40 10.74
CA LEU A 305 14.85 -34.57 10.29
C LEU A 305 13.58 -34.75 11.13
N GLU A 306 13.68 -34.52 12.43
CA GLU A 306 12.57 -34.64 13.38
C GLU A 306 11.46 -33.65 13.04
N THR A 307 11.80 -32.42 12.65
CA THR A 307 10.83 -31.41 12.22
C THR A 307 10.12 -31.81 10.93
N LYS A 308 10.84 -32.46 10.00
CA LYS A 308 10.23 -33.00 8.77
C LYS A 308 9.22 -34.11 9.09
N GLU A 309 9.54 -34.98 10.04
CA GLU A 309 8.63 -36.04 10.50
C GLU A 309 7.43 -35.47 11.24
N GLN A 310 7.64 -34.46 12.08
CA GLN A 310 6.58 -33.74 12.78
C GLN A 310 5.61 -33.05 11.82
N VAL A 311 6.11 -32.35 10.79
CA VAL A 311 5.25 -31.74 9.77
C VAL A 311 4.46 -32.81 9.01
N LYS A 312 5.10 -33.93 8.65
CA LYS A 312 4.39 -35.07 8.02
C LYS A 312 3.30 -35.67 8.90
N SER A 313 3.49 -35.72 10.22
CA SER A 313 2.48 -36.27 11.13
C SER A 313 1.27 -35.34 11.25
N TRP A 314 1.46 -34.02 11.19
CA TRP A 314 0.37 -33.04 11.18
C TRP A 314 -0.44 -33.08 9.90
N THR A 315 0.24 -33.11 8.75
CA THR A 315 -0.44 -33.06 7.46
C THR A 315 -0.94 -34.44 7.01
N GLY A 316 -0.45 -35.52 7.61
CA GLY A 316 -0.80 -36.89 7.24
C GLY A 316 -0.36 -37.25 5.81
N SER A 317 -0.80 -38.41 5.32
CA SER A 317 -0.43 -38.91 3.98
C SER A 317 -1.06 -38.12 2.82
N LYS A 318 -2.11 -37.34 3.09
CA LYS A 318 -2.85 -36.55 2.09
C LYS A 318 -2.77 -35.03 2.26
N GLY A 319 -2.46 -34.52 3.45
CA GLY A 319 -2.29 -33.08 3.66
C GLY A 319 -0.99 -32.64 3.01
N GLN A 320 -1.14 -32.01 1.86
CA GLN A 320 -0.07 -31.29 1.22
C GLN A 320 -0.10 -29.87 1.73
N ILE A 321 1.05 -29.33 2.09
CA ILE A 321 1.22 -27.89 2.24
C ILE A 321 1.01 -27.28 0.85
N LYS A 322 -0.12 -26.60 0.65
CA LYS A 322 -0.55 -26.07 -0.66
C LYS A 322 0.17 -24.79 -1.04
N LEU A 323 0.49 -23.97 -0.03
CA LEU A 323 1.17 -22.70 -0.20
C LEU A 323 2.24 -22.51 0.87
N GLY A 324 3.34 -21.87 0.47
CA GLY A 324 4.40 -21.39 1.35
C GLY A 324 4.53 -19.88 1.20
N PHE A 325 4.46 -19.15 2.31
CA PHE A 325 4.51 -17.70 2.33
C PHE A 325 5.81 -17.17 2.94
N ASN A 326 6.32 -16.10 2.32
CA ASN A 326 7.41 -15.31 2.84
C ASN A 326 6.84 -13.97 3.32
N CYS A 327 6.66 -13.83 4.64
CA CYS A 327 5.95 -12.72 5.29
C CYS A 327 6.89 -11.77 6.04
#